data_AF-A0A9D3VEW2-F1
#
_entry.id   AF-A0A9D3VEW2-F1
#
_cell.length_a   1.000
_cell.length_b   1.000
_cell.length_c   1.000
_cell.angle_alpha   90.00
_cell.angle_beta   90.00
_cell.angle_gamma   90.00
#
_symmetry.space_group_name_H-M   'P 1'
#
loop_
_entity.id
_entity.type
_entity.pdbx_description
1 polymer ?
#
loop_
_entity_poly.entity_id
_entity_poly.type
_entity_poly.pdbx_seq_one_letter_code
_entity_poly.pdbx_strand_id
1 'polypeptide(L)'
;MTTARMPITICKKIEKVARAFLWGSNNERRKVALVSWNEVCKPVEKCGLGIRQLHDQNMLFLLKLGFQLVSKTDSLWVQILRNKYNIHGTIPNILHRNNCSYVWRSIVKVWDDVNQGLVWIIQDGLIVNFWNNVWIHDLGP
;
A
#
# COMPACT_ATOMS: atom_id res chain seq x y z
N MET A 1 -1.15 -9.63 6.18
CA MET A 1 -0.89 -8.63 5.12
C MET A 1 -2.09 -8.62 4.20
N THR A 2 -2.78 -7.49 4.02
CA THR A 2 -3.99 -7.43 3.19
C THR A 2 -3.61 -7.37 1.71
N THR A 3 -4.15 -8.26 0.90
CA THR A 3 -3.89 -8.33 -0.56
C THR A 3 -5.00 -7.71 -1.40
N ALA A 4 -6.08 -7.26 -0.75
CA ALA A 4 -7.24 -6.64 -1.38
C ALA A 4 -7.52 -5.25 -0.82
N ARG A 5 -8.02 -4.36 -1.69
CA ARG A 5 -8.54 -3.06 -1.27
C ARG A 5 -9.82 -3.23 -0.46
N MET A 6 -9.78 -2.78 0.80
CA MET A 6 -10.95 -2.85 1.66
C MET A 6 -11.93 -1.71 1.35
N PRO A 7 -13.25 -1.98 1.32
CA PRO A 7 -14.25 -0.94 1.28
C PRO A 7 -14.14 -0.01 2.49
N ILE A 8 -14.20 1.30 2.24
CA ILE A 8 -14.11 2.34 3.29
C ILE A 8 -15.16 2.13 4.39
N THR A 9 -16.35 1.62 4.03
CA THR A 9 -17.41 1.31 4.98
C THR A 9 -17.01 0.25 6.00
N ILE A 10 -16.24 -0.77 5.59
CA ILE A 10 -15.72 -1.81 6.47
C ILE A 10 -14.62 -1.23 7.36
N CYS A 11 -13.70 -0.44 6.80
CA CYS A 11 -12.68 0.26 7.58
C CYS A 11 -13.32 1.12 8.68
N LYS A 12 -14.34 1.92 8.34
CA LYS A 12 -15.07 2.75 9.31
C LYS A 12 -15.79 1.93 10.38
N LYS A 13 -16.33 0.75 10.03
CA LYS A 13 -16.96 -0.16 11.01
C LYS A 13 -15.93 -0.70 12.01
N ILE A 14 -14.76 -1.14 11.53
CA ILE A 14 -13.69 -1.63 12.41
C ILE A 14 -13.15 -0.49 13.28
N GLU A 15 -12.92 0.69 12.71
CA GLU A 15 -12.49 1.87 13.47
C GLU A 15 -13.53 2.29 14.51
N LYS A 16 -14.84 2.12 14.24
CA LYS A 16 -15.88 2.36 15.23
C LYS A 16 -15.73 1.45 16.45
N VAL A 17 -15.39 0.17 16.25
CA VAL A 17 -15.12 -0.77 17.34
C VAL A 17 -13.86 -0.37 18.10
N ALA A 18 -12.78 -0.03 17.39
CA ALA A 18 -11.53 0.44 18.01
C ALA A 18 -11.73 1.73 18.84
N ARG A 19 -12.51 2.69 18.32
CA ARG A 19 -12.93 3.91 19.04
C ARG A 19 -13.74 3.59 20.27
N ALA A 20 -14.70 2.68 20.16
CA ALA A 20 -15.56 2.28 21.27
C ALA A 20 -14.73 1.64 22.39
N PHE A 21 -13.78 0.77 22.03
CA PHE A 21 -12.82 0.21 22.97
C PHE A 21 -12.00 1.29 23.67
N LEU A 22 -11.39 2.22 22.91
CA LEU A 22 -10.54 3.27 23.47
C LEU A 22 -11.27 4.16 24.48
N TRP A 23 -12.51 4.53 24.16
CA TRP A 23 -13.32 5.41 25.02
C TRP A 23 -14.19 4.66 26.02
N GLY A 24 -14.08 3.32 26.10
CA GLY A 24 -14.90 2.49 26.98
C GLY A 24 -16.40 2.58 26.72
N SER A 25 -16.80 2.84 25.48
CA SER A 25 -18.20 2.79 25.04
C SER A 25 -18.58 1.34 24.75
N ASN A 26 -19.75 0.90 25.21
CA ASN A 26 -20.33 -0.40 24.85
C ASN A 26 -21.73 -0.22 24.22
N ASN A 27 -22.42 -1.31 23.92
CA ASN A 27 -23.76 -1.26 23.32
C ASN A 27 -24.82 -0.62 24.23
N GLU A 28 -24.60 -0.61 25.55
CA GLU A 28 -25.55 -0.14 26.56
C GLU A 28 -25.28 1.29 27.02
N ARG A 29 -24.01 1.72 27.00
CA ARG A 29 -23.51 2.99 27.52
C ARG A 29 -22.62 3.64 26.48
N ARG A 30 -23.11 4.75 25.93
CA ARG A 30 -22.33 5.60 25.05
C ARG A 30 -21.49 6.57 25.89
N LYS A 31 -20.17 6.49 25.75
CA LYS A 31 -19.25 7.49 26.31
C LYS A 31 -18.89 8.54 25.25
N VAL A 32 -18.75 9.79 25.70
CA VAL A 32 -18.36 10.90 24.82
C VAL A 32 -16.86 10.83 24.59
N ALA A 33 -16.44 10.81 23.32
CA ALA A 33 -15.04 10.96 22.96
C ALA A 33 -14.66 12.44 23.09
N LEU A 34 -13.74 12.76 24.01
CA LEU A 34 -13.26 14.13 24.23
C LEU A 34 -12.22 14.57 23.20
N VAL A 35 -11.56 13.61 22.55
CA VAL A 35 -10.54 13.86 21.53
C VAL A 35 -11.01 13.23 20.22
N SER A 36 -10.87 13.98 19.12
CA SER A 36 -11.26 13.49 17.80
C SER A 36 -10.40 12.28 17.39
N TRP A 37 -10.96 11.39 16.59
CA TRP A 37 -10.19 10.22 16.12
C TRP A 37 -8.97 10.61 15.28
N ASN A 38 -9.05 11.71 14.53
CA ASN A 38 -7.92 12.19 13.74
C ASN A 38 -6.75 12.64 14.63
N GLU A 39 -7.02 13.27 15.78
CA GLU A 39 -5.99 13.63 16.75
C GLU A 39 -5.36 12.39 17.39
N VAL A 40 -6.17 11.42 17.77
CA VAL A 40 -5.70 10.12 18.29
C VAL A 40 -4.78 9.42 17.29
N CYS A 41 -5.09 9.50 15.98
CA CYS A 41 -4.32 8.85 14.94
C CYS A 41 -3.01 9.54 14.56
N LYS A 42 -2.73 10.73 15.11
CA LYS A 42 -1.45 11.41 14.85
C LYS A 42 -0.28 10.59 15.41
N PRO A 43 0.92 10.75 14.81
CA PRO A 43 2.15 10.22 15.39
C PRO A 43 2.37 10.69 16.84
N VAL A 44 3.10 9.91 17.62
CA VAL A 44 3.40 10.23 19.03
C VAL A 44 4.18 11.53 19.14
N GLU A 45 5.05 11.83 18.17
CA GLU A 45 5.82 13.08 18.07
C GLU A 45 4.91 14.30 17.86
N LYS A 46 3.68 14.10 17.39
CA LYS A 46 2.64 15.12 17.22
C LYS A 46 1.54 15.01 18.28
N CYS A 47 1.87 14.47 19.46
CA CYS A 47 0.98 14.30 20.61
C CYS A 47 -0.23 13.39 20.37
N GLY A 48 -0.22 12.55 19.33
CA GLY A 48 -1.22 11.51 19.13
C GLY A 48 -0.85 10.18 19.81
N LEU A 49 -1.66 9.15 19.60
CA LEU A 49 -1.39 7.79 20.09
C LEU A 49 -0.66 6.91 19.06
N GLY A 50 -0.34 7.42 17.88
CA GLY A 50 0.32 6.67 16.82
C GLY A 50 -0.56 5.59 16.16
N ILE A 51 -1.88 5.60 16.43
CA ILE A 51 -2.82 4.65 15.84
C ILE A 51 -3.03 4.99 14.37
N ARG A 52 -2.71 4.08 13.45
CA ARG A 52 -2.92 4.33 12.01
C ARG A 52 -4.38 4.18 11.63
N GLN A 53 -4.86 5.06 10.75
CA GLN A 53 -6.17 4.88 10.12
C GLN A 53 -6.16 3.62 9.24
N LEU A 54 -7.21 2.81 9.32
CA LEU A 54 -7.23 1.49 8.68
C LEU A 54 -7.25 1.61 7.16
N HIS A 55 -7.91 2.63 6.63
CA HIS A 55 -7.94 2.91 5.21
C HIS A 55 -6.52 3.19 4.69
N ASP A 56 -5.79 4.07 5.36
CA ASP A 56 -4.44 4.47 4.96
C ASP A 56 -3.47 3.30 5.12
N GLN A 57 -3.61 2.53 6.19
CA GLN A 57 -2.81 1.33 6.39
C GLN A 57 -3.06 0.27 5.30
N ASN A 58 -4.31 0.10 4.87
CA ASN A 58 -4.64 -0.78 3.74
C ASN A 58 -3.99 -0.30 2.44
N MET A 59 -4.06 1.00 2.14
CA MET A 59 -3.39 1.59 0.97
C MET A 59 -1.88 1.36 1.04
N LEU A 60 -1.23 1.63 2.17
CA LEU A 60 0.20 1.39 2.37
C LEU A 60 0.59 -0.08 2.15
N PHE A 61 -0.24 -1.03 2.58
CA PHE A 61 0.01 -2.44 2.31
C PHE A 61 -0.11 -2.79 0.83
N LEU A 62 -1.04 -2.19 0.09
CA LEU A 62 -1.13 -2.38 -1.35
C LEU A 62 0.06 -1.75 -2.08
N LEU A 63 0.49 -0.55 -1.68
CA LEU A 63 1.70 0.09 -2.20
C LEU A 63 2.93 -0.79 -1.98
N LYS A 64 3.10 -1.31 -0.76
CA LYS A 64 4.17 -2.26 -0.43
C LYS A 64 4.11 -3.51 -1.29
N LEU A 65 2.91 -4.03 -1.56
CA LEU A 65 2.72 -5.22 -2.38
C LEU A 65 3.06 -4.93 -3.87
N GLY A 66 2.66 -3.77 -4.40
CA GLY A 66 3.07 -3.32 -5.72
C GLY A 66 4.58 -3.10 -5.83
N PHE A 67 5.20 -2.52 -4.81
CA PHE A 67 6.65 -2.38 -4.74
C PHE A 67 7.37 -3.73 -4.74
N GLN A 68 6.84 -4.73 -4.02
CA GLN A 68 7.41 -6.09 -4.01
C GLN A 68 7.31 -6.79 -5.38
N LEU A 69 6.30 -6.47 -6.18
CA LEU A 69 6.17 -7.00 -7.56
C LEU A 69 7.38 -6.63 -8.44
N VAL A 70 8.00 -5.47 -8.16
CA VAL A 70 9.17 -4.95 -8.87
C VAL A 70 10.47 -5.38 -8.18
N SER A 71 10.55 -5.21 -6.86
CA SER A 71 11.79 -5.40 -6.09
C SER A 71 12.11 -6.85 -5.74
N LYS A 72 11.12 -7.76 -5.71
CA LYS A 72 11.29 -9.15 -5.25
C LYS A 72 10.90 -10.17 -6.32
N THR A 73 11.57 -10.13 -7.47
CA THR A 73 11.33 -11.02 -8.61
C THR A 73 11.48 -12.50 -8.27
N ASP A 74 12.27 -12.84 -7.26
CA ASP A 74 12.54 -14.24 -6.86
C ASP A 74 11.44 -14.86 -5.99
N SER A 75 10.48 -14.05 -5.53
CA SER A 75 9.39 -14.56 -4.71
C SER A 75 8.38 -15.34 -5.58
N LEU A 76 8.00 -16.56 -5.17
CA LEU A 76 7.10 -17.42 -5.94
C LEU A 76 5.79 -16.73 -6.35
N TRP A 77 5.16 -15.96 -5.45
CA TRP A 77 3.92 -15.27 -5.78
C TRP A 77 4.12 -14.16 -6.83
N VAL A 78 5.30 -13.51 -6.83
CA VAL A 78 5.69 -12.52 -7.83
C VAL A 78 5.90 -13.21 -9.17
N GLN A 79 6.62 -14.33 -9.22
CA GLN A 79 6.83 -15.11 -10.44
C GLN A 79 5.50 -15.60 -11.03
N ILE A 80 4.59 -16.12 -10.19
CA ILE A 80 3.26 -16.56 -10.62
C ILE A 80 2.46 -15.40 -11.21
N LEU A 81 2.43 -14.23 -10.55
CA LEU A 81 1.70 -13.07 -11.06
C LEU A 81 2.33 -12.55 -12.36
N ARG A 82 3.66 -12.43 -12.42
CA ARG A 82 4.39 -11.95 -13.60
C ARG A 82 4.14 -12.88 -14.79
N ASN A 83 4.19 -14.19 -14.60
CA ASN A 83 3.88 -15.17 -15.65
C ASN A 83 2.40 -15.11 -16.05
N LYS A 84 1.47 -15.03 -15.08
CA LYS A 84 0.04 -14.95 -15.37
C LYS A 84 -0.35 -13.72 -16.18
N TYR A 85 0.31 -12.58 -15.94
CA TYR A 85 0.02 -11.30 -16.59
C TYR A 85 1.05 -10.91 -17.67
N ASN A 86 1.93 -11.83 -18.08
CA ASN A 86 2.97 -11.64 -19.11
C ASN A 86 3.86 -10.41 -18.87
N ILE A 87 4.40 -10.28 -17.66
CA ILE A 87 5.30 -9.18 -17.27
C ILE A 87 6.74 -9.61 -17.53
N HIS A 88 7.24 -9.28 -18.71
CA HIS A 88 8.59 -9.64 -19.14
C HIS A 88 9.66 -8.61 -18.74
N GLY A 89 9.28 -7.33 -18.62
CA GLY A 89 10.19 -6.26 -18.17
C GLY A 89 10.11 -5.98 -16.67
N THR A 90 10.96 -5.09 -16.16
CA THR A 90 11.02 -4.77 -14.73
C THR A 90 9.70 -4.15 -14.22
N ILE A 91 9.08 -3.34 -15.06
CA ILE A 91 7.81 -2.63 -14.81
C ILE A 91 6.70 -3.30 -15.66
N PRO A 92 5.51 -3.56 -15.11
CA PRO A 92 4.32 -3.95 -15.86
C PRO A 92 3.93 -2.89 -16.92
N ASN A 93 3.90 -3.29 -18.19
CA ASN A 93 3.47 -2.42 -19.29
C ASN A 93 1.93 -2.38 -19.47
N ILE A 94 1.23 -3.42 -19.02
CA ILE A 94 -0.22 -3.56 -19.18
C ILE A 94 -0.85 -3.87 -17.82
N LEU A 95 -1.61 -2.92 -17.29
CA LEU A 95 -2.21 -3.01 -15.97
C LEU A 95 -3.64 -3.54 -16.02
N HIS A 96 -4.41 -3.14 -17.04
CA HIS A 96 -5.82 -3.50 -17.15
C HIS A 96 -6.05 -4.75 -18.00
N ARG A 97 -6.72 -5.75 -17.41
CA ARG A 97 -7.30 -6.91 -18.11
C ARG A 97 -8.71 -7.20 -17.56
N ASN A 98 -9.63 -7.58 -18.45
CA ASN A 98 -11.04 -7.82 -18.11
C ASN A 98 -11.25 -8.90 -17.04
N ASN A 99 -10.42 -9.95 -17.04
CA ASN A 99 -10.49 -11.04 -16.05
C ASN A 99 -9.20 -11.10 -15.20
N CYS A 100 -9.13 -10.25 -14.17
CA CYS A 100 -8.00 -10.20 -13.25
C CYS A 100 -8.37 -10.68 -11.84
N SER A 101 -7.40 -11.33 -11.19
CA SER A 101 -7.48 -11.73 -9.77
C SER A 101 -7.65 -10.52 -8.86
N TYR A 102 -8.25 -10.71 -7.68
CA TYR A 102 -8.46 -9.65 -6.70
C TYR A 102 -7.17 -8.93 -6.29
N VAL A 103 -6.08 -9.69 -6.17
CA VAL A 103 -4.76 -9.14 -5.83
C VAL A 103 -4.27 -8.23 -6.96
N TRP A 104 -4.29 -8.70 -8.21
CA TRP A 104 -3.88 -7.89 -9.36
C TRP A 104 -4.71 -6.63 -9.48
N ARG A 105 -6.03 -6.75 -9.36
CA ARG A 105 -6.95 -5.60 -9.39
C ARG A 105 -6.65 -4.57 -8.29
N SER A 106 -6.15 -5.03 -7.14
CA SER A 106 -5.78 -4.15 -6.04
C SER A 106 -4.43 -3.47 -6.26
N ILE A 107 -3.46 -4.17 -6.87
CA ILE A 107 -2.17 -3.59 -7.29
C ILE A 107 -2.40 -2.53 -8.36
N VAL A 108 -3.18 -2.84 -9.39
CA VAL A 108 -3.48 -1.92 -10.51
C VAL A 108 -4.06 -0.60 -10.00
N LYS A 109 -4.93 -0.65 -8.98
CA LYS A 109 -5.55 0.54 -8.38
C LYS A 109 -4.59 1.48 -7.65
N VAL A 110 -3.42 1.00 -7.24
CA VAL A 110 -2.40 1.79 -6.54
C VAL A 110 -1.13 1.92 -7.37
N TRP A 111 -1.16 1.46 -8.62
CA TRP A 111 0.04 1.32 -9.42
C TRP A 111 0.66 2.66 -9.77
N ASP A 112 -0.16 3.66 -10.07
CA ASP A 112 0.33 5.01 -10.39
C ASP A 112 1.12 5.61 -9.22
N ASP A 113 0.62 5.45 -8.00
CA ASP A 113 1.30 5.87 -6.77
C ASP A 113 2.61 5.09 -6.55
N VAL A 114 2.60 3.78 -6.81
CA VAL A 114 3.83 2.96 -6.76
C VAL A 114 4.83 3.47 -7.77
N ASN A 115 4.43 3.64 -9.04
CA ASN A 115 5.31 4.03 -10.12
C ASN A 115 5.94 5.41 -9.90
N GLN A 116 5.17 6.36 -9.36
CA GLN A 116 5.69 7.67 -8.96
C GLN A 116 6.68 7.59 -7.79
N GLY A 117 6.49 6.63 -6.87
CA GLY A 117 7.38 6.42 -5.72
C GLY A 117 8.59 5.51 -5.99
N LEU A 118 8.71 4.92 -7.19
CA LEU A 118 9.86 4.08 -7.53
C LEU A 118 11.09 4.93 -7.81
N VAL A 119 12.17 4.64 -7.09
CA VAL A 119 13.49 5.20 -7.35
C VAL A 119 14.47 4.07 -7.57
N TRP A 120 15.25 4.19 -8.64
CA TRP A 120 16.17 3.15 -9.10
C TRP A 120 17.60 3.43 -8.63
N ILE A 121 18.27 2.37 -8.17
CA ILE A 121 19.72 2.37 -7.95
C ILE A 121 20.36 1.80 -9.20
N ILE A 122 21.28 2.54 -9.79
CA ILE A 122 22.01 2.12 -10.99
C ILE A 122 23.03 1.09 -10.53
N GLN A 123 22.97 -0.10 -11.10
CA GLN A 123 23.98 -1.13 -10.88
C GLN A 123 24.66 -1.45 -12.22
N ASP A 124 24.39 -2.62 -12.79
CA ASP A 124 25.00 -3.10 -14.04
C ASP A 124 24.29 -2.61 -15.32
N GLY A 125 23.21 -1.84 -15.18
CA GLY A 125 22.44 -1.31 -16.31
C GLY A 125 21.59 -2.34 -17.06
N LEU A 126 21.56 -3.61 -16.63
CA LEU A 126 20.80 -4.66 -17.32
C LEU A 126 19.28 -4.56 -17.08
N ILE A 127 18.89 -3.99 -15.94
CA ILE A 127 17.50 -3.98 -15.45
C ILE A 127 16.90 -2.56 -15.49
N VAL A 128 17.74 -1.53 -15.49
CA VAL A 128 17.35 -0.12 -15.33
C VAL A 128 17.54 0.60 -16.66
N ASN A 129 16.49 1.26 -17.15
CA ASN A 129 16.61 2.15 -18.30
C ASN A 129 17.09 3.53 -17.84
N PHE A 130 18.34 3.84 -18.16
CA PHE A 130 19.01 5.10 -17.79
C PHE A 130 18.19 6.36 -18.12
N TRP A 131 17.52 6.39 -19.27
CA TRP A 131 16.85 7.60 -19.77
C TRP A 131 15.42 7.77 -19.25
N ASN A 132 14.74 6.67 -18.97
CA ASN A 132 13.31 6.68 -18.67
C ASN A 132 13.00 6.51 -17.17
N ASN A 133 13.97 6.07 -16.36
CA ASN A 133 13.74 5.75 -14.96
C ASN A 133 14.25 6.88 -14.05
N VAL A 134 13.48 7.19 -13.00
CA VAL A 134 13.91 8.12 -11.94
C VAL A 134 14.93 7.42 -11.04
N TRP A 135 16.14 7.94 -11.01
CA TRP A 135 17.28 7.41 -10.27
C TRP A 135 17.70 8.31 -9.09
N ILE A 136 18.44 7.75 -8.14
CA ILE A 136 19.00 8.52 -7.02
C ILE A 136 20.12 9.43 -7.54
N HIS A 137 19.99 10.75 -7.31
CA HIS A 137 20.88 11.77 -7.88
C HIS A 137 22.33 11.77 -7.37
N ASP A 138 22.69 10.92 -6.40
CA ASP A 138 24.02 10.86 -5.79
C ASP A 138 24.69 9.48 -5.88
N LEU A 139 24.10 8.55 -6.64
CA LEU A 139 24.62 7.20 -6.88
C LEU A 139 24.92 6.93 -8.36
N GLY A 140 24.96 7.99 -9.17
CA GLY A 140 25.53 7.96 -10.52
C GLY A 140 27.07 7.99 -10.48
N PRO A 141 27.74 7.71 -11.61
CA PRO A 141 29.19 7.82 -11.71
C PRO A 141 29.71 9.23 -11.40
#